data_AF-A0A4Y1ZCT1-F1
#
_entry.id   AF-A0A4Y1ZCT1-F1
#
_cell.length_a   1.000
_cell.length_b   1.000
_cell.length_c   1.000
_cell.angle_alpha   90.00
_cell.angle_beta   90.00
_cell.angle_gamma   90.00
#
_symmetry.space_group_name_H-M   'P 1'
#
loop_
_entity.id
_entity.type
_entity.pdbx_description
1 polymer ?
#
loop_
_entity_poly.entity_id
_entity_poly.type
_entity_poly.pdbx_seq_one_letter_code
_entity_poly.pdbx_strand_id
1 'polypeptide(L)'
;MKVGIHRKWVIFLWILLISSVAFGIYKNFTAINRHTVHETKVIEKQVININPIENFIKNFAKVYYSWKNNQNVIDQRTEALKGYLTKELQDLNIDTIRRDIPTSSSVNDVEIWKVRQIDEHEYAVIFPLIS
;
A
#
# COMPACT_ATOMS: atom_id res chain seq x y z
N MET A 1 -17.67 -74.65 4.63
CA MET A 1 -16.74 -73.52 4.39
C MET A 1 -17.49 -72.19 4.57
N LYS A 2 -17.13 -71.36 5.56
CA LYS A 2 -17.82 -70.10 5.94
C LYS A 2 -17.45 -68.94 4.98
N VAL A 3 -17.98 -68.95 3.75
CA VAL A 3 -17.78 -67.86 2.75
C VAL A 3 -18.81 -66.72 2.95
N GLY A 4 -18.91 -66.21 4.17
CA GLY A 4 -19.90 -65.16 4.50
C GLY A 4 -19.36 -64.03 5.39
N ILE A 5 -18.32 -64.32 6.17
CA ILE A 5 -17.68 -63.35 7.07
C ILE A 5 -16.64 -62.51 6.32
N HIS A 6 -15.79 -63.13 5.50
CA HIS A 6 -14.73 -62.40 4.78
C HIS A 6 -15.26 -61.32 3.83
N ARG A 7 -16.35 -61.57 3.07
CA ARG A 7 -16.90 -60.58 2.12
C ARG A 7 -17.43 -59.32 2.82
N LYS A 8 -18.01 -59.46 4.03
CA LYS A 8 -18.48 -58.32 4.83
C LYS A 8 -17.32 -57.49 5.36
N TRP A 9 -16.26 -58.14 5.84
CA TRP A 9 -15.04 -57.46 6.28
C TRP A 9 -14.32 -56.75 5.14
N VAL A 10 -14.30 -57.33 3.94
CA VAL A 10 -13.72 -56.68 2.76
C VAL A 10 -14.49 -55.40 2.42
N ILE A 11 -15.82 -55.42 2.43
CA ILE A 11 -16.63 -54.21 2.18
C ILE A 11 -16.38 -53.15 3.27
N PHE A 12 -16.31 -53.56 4.54
CA PHE A 12 -15.99 -52.66 5.64
C PHE A 12 -14.60 -52.02 5.47
N LEU A 13 -13.59 -52.81 5.08
CA LEU A 13 -12.24 -52.33 4.82
C LEU A 13 -12.20 -51.35 3.64
N TRP A 14 -12.98 -51.58 2.59
CA TRP A 14 -13.09 -50.64 1.47
C TRP A 14 -13.74 -49.31 1.89
N ILE A 15 -14.80 -49.33 2.70
CA ILE A 15 -15.43 -48.11 3.22
C ILE A 15 -14.46 -47.34 4.12
N LEU A 16 -13.76 -48.05 5.01
CA LEU A 16 -12.75 -47.47 5.89
C LEU A 16 -11.61 -46.81 5.09
N LEU A 17 -11.15 -47.48 4.03
CA LEU A 17 -10.11 -46.97 3.15
C LEU A 17 -10.54 -45.67 2.47
N ILE A 18 -11.74 -45.64 1.87
CA ILE A 18 -12.27 -44.46 1.19
C ILE A 18 -12.43 -43.30 2.17
N SER A 19 -12.94 -43.56 3.38
CA SER A 19 -13.09 -42.54 4.43
C SER A 19 -11.74 -41.96 4.87
N SER A 20 -10.72 -42.81 5.04
CA SER A 20 -9.37 -42.39 5.40
C SER A 20 -8.73 -41.50 4.33
N VAL A 21 -8.86 -41.88 3.05
CA VAL A 21 -8.34 -41.09 1.92
C VAL A 21 -9.06 -39.74 1.83
N ALA A 22 -10.39 -39.72 1.94
CA ALA A 22 -11.18 -38.48 1.94
C ALA A 22 -10.79 -37.55 3.11
N PHE A 23 -10.59 -38.09 4.31
CA PHE A 23 -10.15 -37.33 5.48
C PHE A 23 -8.73 -36.77 5.30
N GLY A 24 -7.83 -37.55 4.69
CA GLY A 24 -6.48 -37.11 4.34
C GLY A 24 -6.49 -35.92 3.37
N ILE A 25 -7.30 -35.99 2.30
CA ILE A 25 -7.46 -34.90 1.33
C ILE A 25 -8.06 -33.66 2.01
N TYR A 26 -9.11 -33.82 2.81
CA TYR A 26 -9.73 -32.72 3.55
C TYR A 26 -8.73 -32.02 4.48
N LYS A 27 -7.95 -32.80 5.25
CA LYS A 27 -6.91 -32.25 6.14
C LYS A 27 -5.77 -31.61 5.35
N ASN A 28 -5.37 -32.16 4.22
CA ASN A 28 -4.34 -31.59 3.35
C ASN A 28 -4.80 -30.22 2.78
N PHE A 29 -6.04 -30.12 2.29
CA PHE A 29 -6.62 -28.84 1.85
C PHE A 29 -6.78 -27.82 3.00
N THR A 30 -7.19 -28.28 4.18
CA THR A 30 -7.36 -27.40 5.35
C THR A 30 -6.01 -26.96 5.95
N ALA A 31 -4.96 -27.78 5.81
CA ALA A 31 -3.60 -27.48 6.24
C ALA A 31 -2.89 -26.51 5.28
N ILE A 32 -3.07 -26.69 3.96
CA ILE A 32 -2.49 -25.79 2.95
C ILE A 32 -3.06 -24.37 3.07
N ASN A 33 -4.34 -24.21 3.39
CA ASN A 33 -4.94 -22.88 3.56
C ASN A 33 -4.64 -22.18 4.89
N ARG A 34 -3.91 -22.81 5.83
CA ARG A 34 -3.72 -22.26 7.20
C ARG A 34 -2.32 -21.81 7.58
N HIS A 35 -1.31 -22.02 6.74
CA HIS A 35 0.04 -21.50 7.00
C HIS A 35 0.60 -20.69 5.84
N THR A 36 -0.21 -19.82 5.24
CA THR A 36 0.33 -18.63 4.58
C THR A 36 -0.71 -17.50 4.62
N VAL A 37 -1.18 -17.19 5.82
CA VAL A 37 -1.59 -15.81 6.13
C VAL A 37 -0.38 -15.12 6.72
N HIS A 38 0.75 -15.14 6.00
CA HIS A 38 1.58 -13.95 6.09
C HIS A 38 0.74 -12.89 5.43
N GLU A 39 0.48 -11.82 6.17
CA GLU A 39 -0.16 -10.61 5.69
C GLU A 39 0.56 -10.13 4.43
N THR A 40 0.18 -10.68 3.30
CA THR A 40 0.34 -9.99 2.04
C THR A 40 -0.62 -8.82 2.19
N LYS A 41 -0.13 -7.73 2.78
CA LYS A 41 -0.55 -6.38 2.42
C LYS A 41 -0.19 -6.20 0.94
N VAL A 42 -0.86 -6.97 0.09
CA VAL A 42 -1.15 -6.54 -1.26
C VAL A 42 -2.08 -5.37 -1.00
N ILE A 43 -1.47 -4.19 -0.83
CA ILE A 43 -2.14 -2.96 -1.24
C ILE A 43 -2.66 -3.33 -2.61
N GLU A 44 -3.98 -3.46 -2.74
CA GLU A 44 -4.64 -3.70 -4.02
C GLU A 44 -4.09 -2.66 -4.98
N LYS A 45 -3.08 -3.06 -5.75
CA LYS A 45 -2.71 -2.38 -6.97
C LYS A 45 -3.85 -2.74 -7.92
N GLN A 46 -5.00 -2.10 -7.73
CA GLN A 46 -5.95 -1.92 -8.80
C GLN A 46 -5.15 -1.44 -10.00
N VAL A 47 -5.42 -2.00 -11.17
CA VAL A 47 -4.68 -1.79 -12.42
C VAL A 47 -4.92 -0.37 -12.94
N ILE A 48 -4.51 0.62 -12.15
CA ILE A 48 -4.49 2.04 -12.45
C ILE A 48 -3.00 2.40 -12.41
N ASN A 49 -2.50 2.99 -13.49
CA ASN A 49 -1.13 3.46 -13.54
C ASN A 49 -0.98 4.70 -12.64
N ILE A 50 -0.73 4.48 -11.35
CA ILE A 50 -0.56 5.55 -10.34
C ILE A 50 0.83 6.18 -10.35
N ASN A 51 1.78 5.66 -11.16
CA ASN A 51 3.15 6.18 -11.22
C ASN A 51 3.23 7.70 -11.46
N PRO A 52 2.40 8.31 -12.33
CA PRO A 52 2.40 9.77 -12.51
C PRO A 52 1.99 10.52 -11.24
N ILE A 53 0.97 10.03 -10.52
CA ILE A 53 0.50 10.61 -9.26
C ILE A 53 1.57 10.48 -8.18
N GLU A 54 2.20 9.31 -8.06
CA GLU A 54 3.28 9.10 -7.10
C GLU A 54 4.45 10.04 -7.35
N ASN A 55 4.90 10.18 -8.61
CA ASN A 55 5.98 11.08 -8.97
C ASN A 55 5.62 12.54 -8.69
N PHE A 56 4.39 12.95 -9.02
CA PHE A 56 3.89 14.28 -8.71
C PHE A 56 3.96 14.56 -7.20
N ILE A 57 3.41 13.67 -6.37
CA ILE A 57 3.38 13.84 -4.91
C ILE A 57 4.78 13.83 -4.32
N LYS A 58 5.68 12.95 -4.75
CA LYS A 58 7.07 12.90 -4.27
C LYS A 58 7.80 14.21 -4.55
N ASN A 59 7.68 14.73 -5.77
CA ASN A 59 8.34 15.99 -6.14
C ASN A 59 7.72 17.19 -5.41
N PHE A 60 6.38 17.23 -5.35
CA PHE A 60 5.66 18.25 -4.59
C PHE A 60 6.09 18.28 -3.13
N ALA A 61 6.07 17.14 -2.44
CA ALA A 61 6.40 17.05 -1.03
C ALA A 61 7.85 17.48 -0.75
N LYS A 62 8.80 17.10 -1.62
CA LYS A 62 10.19 17.57 -1.51
C LYS A 62 10.31 19.08 -1.60
N VAL A 63 9.63 19.72 -2.55
CA VAL A 63 9.64 21.18 -2.71
C VAL A 63 8.90 21.87 -1.56
N TYR A 64 7.73 21.36 -1.18
CA TYR A 64 6.87 22.00 -0.20
C TYR A 64 7.44 21.94 1.22
N TYR A 65 7.92 20.77 1.66
CA TYR A 65 8.37 20.54 3.03
C TYR A 65 9.88 20.72 3.23
N SER A 66 10.64 21.07 2.19
CA SER A 66 12.06 21.45 2.34
C SER A 66 12.22 22.97 2.20
N TRP A 67 12.84 23.59 3.19
CA TRP A 67 13.17 25.01 3.14
C TRP A 67 14.42 25.33 3.96
N LYS A 68 15.06 26.43 3.60
CA LYS A 68 16.16 27.03 4.37
C LYS A 68 15.82 28.49 4.63
N ASN A 69 16.29 29.05 5.76
CA ASN A 69 16.15 30.47 6.03
C ASN A 69 17.12 31.30 5.17
N ASN A 70 16.86 31.34 3.86
CA ASN A 70 17.61 32.10 2.87
C ASN A 70 16.65 32.59 1.80
N GLN A 71 16.65 33.90 1.53
CA GLN A 71 15.73 34.54 0.60
C GLN A 71 15.72 33.88 -0.79
N ASN A 72 16.90 33.64 -1.36
CA ASN A 72 17.02 33.06 -2.70
C ASN A 72 16.44 31.64 -2.74
N VAL A 73 16.68 30.84 -1.70
CA VAL A 73 16.10 29.49 -1.60
C VAL A 73 14.58 29.53 -1.46
N ILE A 74 14.06 30.49 -0.68
CA ILE A 74 12.61 30.68 -0.52
C ILE A 74 11.96 31.12 -1.84
N ASP A 75 12.57 32.06 -2.56
CA ASP A 75 12.06 32.54 -3.86
C ASP A 75 12.05 31.42 -4.91
N GLN A 76 13.13 30.63 -4.98
CA GLN A 76 13.19 29.44 -5.86
C GLN A 76 12.11 28.41 -5.51
N ARG A 77 11.88 28.17 -4.22
CA ARG A 77 10.80 27.28 -3.75
C ARG A 77 9.44 27.82 -4.18
N THR A 78 9.19 29.11 -3.98
CA THR A 78 7.93 29.76 -4.37
C THR A 78 7.68 29.63 -5.87
N GLU A 79 8.71 29.81 -6.70
CA GLU A 79 8.60 29.61 -8.14
C GLU A 79 8.30 28.15 -8.51
N ALA A 80 9.01 27.20 -7.90
CA ALA A 80 8.80 25.77 -8.13
C ALA A 80 7.38 25.32 -7.73
N LEU A 81 6.81 25.88 -6.66
CA LEU A 81 5.46 25.55 -6.19
C LEU A 81 4.35 25.97 -7.16
N LYS A 82 4.60 26.92 -8.08
CA LYS A 82 3.62 27.31 -9.10
C LYS A 82 3.22 26.16 -10.03
N GLY A 83 4.10 25.17 -10.20
CA GLY A 83 3.81 23.96 -10.98
C GLY A 83 2.95 22.91 -10.27
N TYR A 84 2.69 23.09 -8.97
CA TYR A 84 1.97 22.11 -8.15
C TYR A 84 0.69 22.67 -7.52
N LEU A 85 0.64 23.97 -7.25
CA LEU A 85 -0.44 24.62 -6.53
C LEU A 85 -1.33 25.45 -7.47
N THR A 86 -2.64 25.45 -7.23
CA THR A 86 -3.55 26.44 -7.83
C THR A 86 -3.18 27.85 -7.36
N LYS A 87 -3.63 28.88 -8.08
CA LYS A 87 -3.35 30.28 -7.70
C LYS A 87 -3.82 30.59 -6.27
N GLU A 88 -5.00 30.10 -5.90
CA GLU A 88 -5.54 30.26 -4.54
C GLU A 88 -4.62 29.63 -3.48
N LEU A 89 -4.13 28.41 -3.72
CA LEU A 89 -3.19 27.75 -2.81
C LEU A 89 -1.82 28.42 -2.77
N GLN A 90 -1.37 29.03 -3.87
CA GLN A 90 -0.15 29.84 -3.88
C GLN A 90 -0.31 31.07 -3.00
N ASP A 91 -1.42 31.80 -3.15
CA ASP A 91 -1.71 33.02 -2.38
C ASP A 91 -1.78 32.71 -0.87
N LEU A 92 -2.34 31.55 -0.48
CA LEU A 92 -2.35 31.08 0.91
C LEU A 92 -0.98 30.67 1.45
N ASN A 93 -0.02 30.33 0.58
CA ASN A 93 1.31 29.85 0.97
C ASN A 93 2.37 30.95 1.10
N ILE A 94 2.11 32.18 0.63
CA ILE A 94 3.10 33.26 0.53
C ILE A 94 3.85 33.50 1.86
N ASP A 95 3.12 33.48 2.98
CA ASP A 95 3.67 33.82 4.30
C ASP A 95 3.90 32.61 5.22
N THR A 96 3.87 31.39 4.68
CA THR A 96 4.01 30.17 5.50
C THR A 96 5.43 30.04 6.10
N ILE A 97 6.46 30.47 5.37
CA ILE A 97 7.85 30.46 5.85
C ILE A 97 8.25 31.87 6.27
N ARG A 98 8.27 32.08 7.58
CA ARG A 98 8.69 33.34 8.20
C ARG A 98 10.21 33.48 8.24
N ARG A 99 10.75 34.52 7.60
CA ARG A 99 12.20 34.79 7.53
C ARG A 99 12.80 35.26 8.86
N ASP A 100 11.99 35.93 9.67
CA ASP A 100 12.39 36.42 10.99
C ASP A 100 12.55 35.29 12.01
N ILE A 101 12.13 34.06 11.67
CA ILE A 101 12.28 32.86 12.49
C ILE A 101 13.21 31.89 11.76
N PRO A 102 14.41 31.58 12.29
CA PRO A 102 15.42 30.78 11.60
C PRO A 102 15.10 29.29 11.60
N THR A 103 14.05 28.91 10.89
CA THR A 103 13.66 27.51 10.69
C THR A 103 14.17 26.97 9.36
N SER A 104 14.36 25.66 9.31
CA SER A 104 14.70 24.94 8.09
C SER A 104 14.18 23.51 8.20
N SER A 105 13.95 22.89 7.06
CA SER A 105 13.54 21.49 6.94
C SER A 105 14.14 20.89 5.67
N SER A 106 14.43 19.59 5.71
CA SER A 106 14.94 18.82 4.59
C SER A 106 14.17 17.52 4.51
N VAL A 107 13.67 17.20 3.32
CA VAL A 107 13.05 15.90 3.04
C VAL A 107 14.04 15.06 2.26
N ASN A 108 14.48 13.95 2.85
CA ASN A 108 15.37 12.98 2.20
C ASN A 108 14.59 12.08 1.24
N ASP A 109 13.45 11.56 1.71
CA ASP A 109 12.60 10.68 0.90
C ASP A 109 11.10 10.82 1.23
N VAL A 110 10.27 10.36 0.30
CA VAL A 110 8.81 10.41 0.39
C VAL A 110 8.27 9.06 0.00
N GLU A 111 7.68 8.34 0.96
CA GLU A 111 7.02 7.07 0.72
C GLU A 111 5.54 7.32 0.41
N ILE A 112 4.95 6.53 -0.50
CA ILE A 112 3.51 6.59 -0.77
C ILE A 112 2.85 5.42 -0.06
N TRP A 113 2.08 5.71 0.99
CA TRP A 113 1.38 4.67 1.75
C TRP A 113 0.05 4.28 1.14
N LYS A 114 -0.69 5.26 0.61
CA LYS A 114 -2.01 5.00 0.03
C LYS A 114 -2.37 6.05 -1.00
N VAL A 115 -2.93 5.61 -2.12
CA VAL A 115 -3.64 6.45 -3.10
C VAL A 115 -5.09 5.98 -3.15
N ARG A 116 -6.03 6.90 -3.00
CA ARG A 116 -7.46 6.63 -3.10
C ARG A 116 -8.05 7.59 -4.14
N GLN A 117 -8.61 7.05 -5.20
CA GLN A 117 -9.41 7.82 -6.14
C GLN A 117 -10.73 8.23 -5.47
N ILE A 118 -11.05 9.52 -5.52
CA ILE A 118 -12.33 10.08 -5.05
C ILE A 118 -13.28 10.23 -6.25
N ASP A 119 -12.75 10.73 -7.37
CA ASP A 119 -13.46 10.92 -8.64
C ASP A 119 -12.50 10.73 -9.84
N GLU A 120 -12.94 10.92 -11.08
CA GLU A 120 -12.12 10.73 -12.30
C GLU A 120 -10.80 11.52 -12.26
N HIS A 121 -10.81 12.72 -11.69
CA HIS A 121 -9.67 13.64 -11.62
C HIS A 121 -9.26 14.02 -10.21
N GLU A 122 -9.80 13.36 -9.18
CA GLU A 122 -9.54 13.69 -7.78
C GLU A 122 -8.99 12.47 -7.02
N TYR A 123 -7.88 12.67 -6.32
CA TYR A 123 -7.18 11.62 -5.60
C TYR A 123 -6.76 12.12 -4.22
N ALA A 124 -7.05 11.32 -3.19
CA ALA A 124 -6.48 11.47 -1.86
C ALA A 124 -5.24 10.59 -1.70
N VAL A 125 -4.13 11.18 -1.28
CA VAL A 125 -2.86 10.49 -1.10
C VAL A 125 -2.38 10.63 0.34
N ILE A 126 -1.97 9.52 0.94
CA ILE A 126 -1.32 9.46 2.25
C ILE A 126 0.15 9.11 2.02
N PHE A 127 1.04 9.98 2.50
CA PHE A 127 2.49 9.85 2.36
C PHE A 127 3.18 10.32 3.65
N PRO A 128 4.11 9.54 4.24
CA PRO A 128 5.02 10.07 5.24
C PRO A 128 6.21 10.79 4.59
N LEU A 129 6.82 11.67 5.38
CA LEU A 129 8.10 12.30 5.05
C LEU A 129 9.22 11.60 5.82
N ILE A 130 10.31 11.31 5.13
CA ILE A 130 11.56 10.84 5.73
C ILE A 130 12.52 12.02 5.68
N SER A 131 12.87 12.55 6.86
CA SER A 131 13.71 13.75 7.04
C SER A 131 15.12 13.42 7.52
#